data_AF-A0A0A2MQM2-F1
#
_entry.id   AF-A0A0A2MQM2-F1
#
_cell.length_a   1.000
_cell.length_b   1.000
_cell.length_c   1.000
_cell.angle_alpha   90.00
_cell.angle_beta   90.00
_cell.angle_gamma   90.00
#
_symmetry.space_group_name_H-M   'P 1'
#
loop_
_entity.id
_entity.type
_entity.pdbx_description
1 polymer ?
#
loop_
_entity_poly.entity_id
_entity_poly.type
_entity_poly.pdbx_seq_one_letter_code
_entity_poly.pdbx_strand_id
1 'polypeptide(L)'
;MNPELQKLVEYALADGYITDKEKQVLIKKAQNLGFDIDELEMILEGKLYEINKSSRPKVDKCPSCGEILSGLSRVCPSCDYVLYSESKVDIQTLDEMTRSLDSSITALRSVPKTGASEIFKSVLKIIFTAGLYIIYKKLIKKEALFDRHAYINERIIASTDSQAATLRTKYGDDQKINTYINNKLAERDSIIGKRQTGDAVTAVMIFIFYGALGWCFYYFATLPPGPPPPETPKQATLRHINAGRISEAKKSLSKVEDALDKGTFFSTIRDMEIDSLTNAKDYDGALKLIATIRYDEYVSGVVEGKIDAVVEKQVNDLITDKEFTEAKEKAGLASYSTKDRLLTLIKISESSYKSELKKEKLKNKKSRK
;
A
#
# COMPACT_ATOMS: atom_id res chain seq x y z
N MET A 1 50.42 -10.10 -14.63
CA MET A 1 49.10 -9.54 -14.29
C MET A 1 48.40 -9.06 -15.55
N ASN A 2 47.08 -9.22 -15.66
CA ASN A 2 46.32 -8.69 -16.80
C ASN A 2 46.39 -7.14 -16.81
N PRO A 3 46.62 -6.49 -17.96
CA PRO A 3 46.80 -5.04 -18.04
C PRO A 3 45.58 -4.22 -17.57
N GLU A 4 44.36 -4.74 -17.70
CA GLU A 4 43.17 -4.06 -17.19
C GLU A 4 43.10 -4.09 -15.66
N LEU A 5 43.40 -5.25 -15.05
CA LEU A 5 43.44 -5.39 -13.60
C LEU A 5 44.56 -4.52 -13.01
N GLN A 6 45.69 -4.41 -13.71
CA GLN A 6 46.80 -3.56 -13.30
C GLN A 6 46.45 -2.08 -13.30
N LYS A 7 45.78 -1.57 -14.35
CA LYS A 7 45.28 -0.20 -14.35
C LYS A 7 44.28 0.06 -13.22
N LEU A 8 43.39 -0.89 -12.93
CA LEU A 8 42.44 -0.76 -11.83
C LEU A 8 43.14 -0.70 -10.47
N VAL A 9 44.18 -1.51 -10.27
CA VAL A 9 45.02 -1.45 -9.05
C VAL A 9 45.75 -0.11 -8.95
N GLU A 10 46.32 0.39 -10.05
CA GLU A 10 46.99 1.69 -10.07
C GLU A 10 46.02 2.85 -9.75
N TYR A 11 44.80 2.83 -10.29
CA TYR A 11 43.77 3.83 -9.96
C TYR A 11 43.27 3.71 -8.52
N ALA A 12 43.15 2.49 -8.00
CA ALA A 12 42.73 2.25 -6.62
C ALA A 12 43.80 2.67 -5.61
N LEU A 13 45.08 2.63 -5.96
CA LEU A 13 46.20 2.96 -5.08
C LEU A 13 46.77 4.37 -5.29
N ALA A 14 46.23 5.15 -6.23
CA ALA A 14 46.76 6.46 -6.61
C ALA A 14 46.81 7.46 -5.44
N ASP A 15 45.90 7.35 -4.47
CA ASP A 15 45.82 8.19 -3.28
C ASP A 15 46.52 7.55 -2.04
N GLY A 16 47.26 6.45 -2.25
CA GLY A 16 48.03 5.76 -1.21
C GLY A 16 47.18 4.97 -0.21
N TYR A 17 45.88 4.78 -0.49
CA TYR A 17 44.96 4.04 0.36
C TYR A 17 44.05 3.15 -0.50
N ILE A 18 43.48 2.08 0.09
CA ILE A 18 42.51 1.23 -0.59
C ILE A 18 41.29 0.99 0.31
N THR A 19 40.10 1.32 -0.18
CA THR A 19 38.85 1.05 0.57
C THR A 19 38.43 -0.41 0.45
N ASP A 20 37.61 -0.90 1.40
CA ASP A 20 37.03 -2.24 1.36
C ASP A 20 36.26 -2.52 0.07
N LYS A 21 35.58 -1.49 -0.49
CA LYS A 21 34.84 -1.65 -1.75
C LYS A 21 35.77 -1.72 -2.97
N GLU A 22 36.82 -0.90 -3.03
CA GLU A 22 37.84 -1.03 -4.07
C GLU A 22 38.50 -2.40 -4.03
N LYS A 23 38.84 -2.89 -2.82
CA LYS A 23 39.35 -4.25 -2.63
C LYS A 23 38.37 -5.30 -3.15
N GLN A 24 37.07 -5.21 -2.82
CA GLN A 24 36.05 -6.13 -3.34
C GLN A 24 35.88 -6.08 -4.87
N VAL A 25 35.96 -4.89 -5.48
CA VAL A 25 35.87 -4.71 -6.94
C VAL A 25 37.07 -5.37 -7.61
N LEU A 26 38.27 -5.17 -7.06
CA LEU A 26 39.50 -5.79 -7.55
C LEU A 26 39.46 -7.31 -7.42
N ILE A 27 39.00 -7.84 -6.29
CA ILE A 27 38.82 -9.30 -6.08
C ILE A 27 37.85 -9.87 -7.12
N LYS A 28 36.68 -9.25 -7.33
CA LYS A 28 35.70 -9.71 -8.33
C LYS A 28 36.28 -9.69 -9.75
N LYS A 29 37.01 -8.64 -10.11
CA LYS A 29 37.64 -8.53 -11.43
C LYS A 29 38.78 -9.55 -11.58
N ALA A 30 39.57 -9.80 -10.55
CA ALA A 30 40.61 -10.82 -10.52
C ALA A 30 40.03 -12.23 -10.69
N GLN A 31 38.99 -12.58 -9.94
CA GLN A 31 38.26 -13.85 -10.07
C GLN A 31 37.72 -14.07 -11.48
N ASN A 32 37.10 -13.05 -12.08
CA ASN A 32 36.57 -13.13 -13.45
C ASN A 32 37.67 -13.32 -14.51
N LEU A 33 38.91 -12.94 -14.18
CA LEU A 33 40.08 -13.12 -15.04
C LEU A 33 40.87 -14.40 -14.68
N GLY A 34 40.39 -15.20 -13.74
CA GLY A 34 41.06 -16.42 -13.26
C GLY A 34 42.34 -16.15 -12.47
N PHE A 35 42.50 -14.96 -11.89
CA PHE A 35 43.65 -14.57 -11.08
C PHE A 35 43.44 -14.97 -9.62
N ASP A 36 44.51 -15.43 -8.96
CA ASP A 36 44.46 -15.85 -7.56
C ASP A 36 44.20 -14.65 -6.64
N ILE A 37 43.31 -14.84 -5.67
CA ILE A 37 42.91 -13.81 -4.71
C ILE A 37 44.07 -13.54 -3.74
N ASP A 38 44.77 -14.57 -3.28
CA ASP A 38 45.85 -14.44 -2.30
C ASP A 38 47.05 -13.70 -2.92
N GLU A 39 47.34 -13.98 -4.20
CA GLU A 39 48.35 -13.24 -4.96
C GLU A 39 47.97 -11.76 -5.15
N LEU A 40 46.69 -11.47 -5.42
CA LEU A 40 46.23 -10.08 -5.54
C LEU A 40 46.39 -9.33 -4.22
N GLU A 41 46.01 -9.93 -3.09
CA GLU A 41 46.16 -9.30 -1.77
C GLU A 41 47.62 -9.01 -1.46
N MET A 42 48.52 -9.97 -1.71
CA MET A 42 49.96 -9.77 -1.53
C MET A 42 50.52 -8.65 -2.41
N ILE A 43 50.06 -8.53 -3.67
CA ILE A 43 50.46 -7.44 -4.58
C ILE A 43 49.94 -6.09 -4.09
N LEU A 44 48.70 -6.03 -3.61
CA LEU A 44 48.11 -4.80 -3.08
C LEU A 44 48.86 -4.32 -1.85
N GLU A 45 49.14 -5.21 -0.90
CA GLU A 45 49.92 -4.91 0.29
C GLU A 45 51.35 -4.47 -0.05
N GLY A 46 52.00 -5.18 -0.98
CA GLY A 46 53.34 -4.84 -1.45
C GLY A 46 53.40 -3.44 -2.09
N LYS A 47 52.45 -3.11 -2.97
CA LYS A 47 52.36 -1.78 -3.58
C LYS A 47 52.03 -0.68 -2.57
N LEU A 48 51.12 -0.94 -1.62
CA LEU A 48 50.84 -0.01 -0.53
C LEU A 48 52.09 0.23 0.32
N TYR A 49 52.84 -0.82 0.62
CA TYR A 49 54.09 -0.72 1.36
C TYR A 49 55.14 0.08 0.59
N GLU A 50 55.27 -0.10 -0.72
CA GLU A 50 56.18 0.68 -1.57
C GLU A 50 55.83 2.17 -1.59
N ILE A 51 54.54 2.51 -1.76
CA ILE A 51 54.05 3.90 -1.70
C ILE A 51 54.34 4.53 -0.33
N ASN A 52 54.12 3.77 0.74
CA ASN A 52 54.42 4.23 2.10
C ASN A 52 55.93 4.30 2.38
N LYS A 53 56.74 3.44 1.78
CA LYS A 53 58.20 3.42 1.93
C LYS A 53 58.88 4.54 1.16
N SER A 54 58.44 4.85 -0.06
CA SER A 54 58.93 5.99 -0.84
C SER A 54 58.56 7.35 -0.21
N SER A 55 57.53 7.37 0.64
CA SER A 55 57.15 8.55 1.44
C SER A 55 58.04 8.79 2.66
N ARG A 56 58.89 7.82 3.08
CA ARG A 56 59.83 7.99 4.18
C ARG A 56 60.96 8.93 3.74
N PRO A 57 61.17 10.07 4.41
CA PRO A 57 62.18 11.03 3.98
C PRO A 57 63.58 10.43 4.19
N LYS A 58 64.47 10.65 3.20
CA LYS A 58 65.88 10.75 3.52
C LYS A 58 66.02 11.96 4.45
N VAL A 59 66.61 11.77 5.62
CA VAL A 59 66.91 12.89 6.51
C VAL A 59 67.97 13.75 5.82
N ASP A 60 67.57 14.91 5.32
CA ASP A 60 68.48 15.83 4.64
C ASP A 60 69.38 16.49 5.69
N LYS A 61 70.68 16.16 5.62
CA LYS A 61 71.71 16.80 6.44
C LYS A 61 72.27 17.98 5.68
N CYS A 62 72.55 19.08 6.38
CA CYS A 62 73.22 20.23 5.80
C CYS A 62 74.60 19.78 5.25
N PRO A 63 74.91 20.01 3.96
CA PRO A 63 76.19 19.60 3.40
C PRO A 63 77.38 20.39 3.96
N SER A 64 77.13 21.57 4.56
CA SER A 64 78.16 22.42 5.13
C SER A 64 78.48 22.15 6.60
N CYS A 65 77.53 21.67 7.41
CA CYS A 65 77.74 21.49 8.85
C CYS A 65 77.20 20.15 9.42
N GLY A 66 76.50 19.35 8.62
CA GLY A 66 75.97 18.04 9.04
C GLY A 66 74.71 18.09 9.91
N GLU A 67 74.22 19.28 10.26
CA GLU A 67 72.97 19.48 11.01
C GLU A 67 71.77 18.90 10.26
N ILE A 68 70.82 18.31 11.00
CA ILE A 68 69.56 17.84 10.43
C ILE A 68 68.70 19.05 10.08
N LEU A 69 68.36 19.19 8.80
CA LEU A 69 67.55 20.30 8.33
C LEU A 69 66.07 20.00 8.59
N SER A 70 65.41 20.86 9.36
CA SER A 70 63.94 20.94 9.32
C SER A 70 63.56 21.36 7.90
N GLY A 71 62.83 20.51 7.16
CA GLY A 71 62.60 20.59 5.71
C GLY A 71 61.81 21.80 5.18
N LEU A 72 61.89 22.94 5.86
CA LEU A 72 61.17 24.19 5.62
C LEU A 72 62.08 25.39 5.37
N SER A 73 63.33 25.35 5.83
CA SER A 73 64.26 26.46 5.65
C SER A 73 65.22 26.17 4.50
N ARG A 74 65.26 27.07 3.51
CA ARG A 74 66.31 27.09 2.48
C ARG A 74 67.68 27.47 3.03
N VAL A 75 67.73 27.94 4.28
CA VAL A 75 68.93 28.39 4.96
C VAL A 75 69.13 27.53 6.22
N CYS A 76 70.29 26.91 6.34
CA CYS A 76 70.60 26.11 7.53
C CYS A 76 70.62 27.00 8.79
N PRO A 77 69.87 26.68 9.86
CA PRO A 77 69.80 27.51 11.06
C PRO A 77 71.12 27.56 11.85
N SER A 78 71.99 26.58 11.67
CA SER A 78 73.26 26.47 12.41
C SER A 78 74.45 27.11 11.69
N CYS A 79 74.39 27.26 10.36
CA CYS A 79 75.56 27.69 9.58
C CYS A 79 75.26 28.61 8.39
N ASP A 80 74.02 29.11 8.29
CA ASP A 80 73.53 30.01 7.23
C ASP A 80 73.75 29.52 5.78
N TYR A 81 74.03 28.23 5.59
CA TYR A 81 74.23 27.66 4.26
C TYR A 81 72.91 27.64 3.49
N VAL A 82 72.91 28.24 2.29
CA VAL A 82 71.74 28.31 1.41
C VAL A 82 71.72 27.07 0.49
N LEU A 83 70.65 26.28 0.61
CA LEU A 83 70.45 25.06 -0.17
C LEU A 83 69.93 25.44 -1.58
N TYR A 84 70.76 25.28 -2.60
CA TYR A 84 70.36 25.36 -4.01
C TYR A 84 69.91 23.97 -4.49
N SER A 85 68.60 23.71 -4.53
CA SER A 85 68.09 22.42 -5.04
C SER A 85 67.95 22.47 -6.56
N GLU A 86 68.97 22.01 -7.29
CA GLU A 86 68.81 21.49 -8.65
C GLU A 86 68.74 19.96 -8.58
N SER A 87 67.57 19.39 -8.26
CA SER A 87 67.40 17.94 -8.36
C SER A 87 65.95 17.54 -8.65
N LYS A 88 65.77 16.87 -9.79
CA LYS A 88 64.56 16.13 -10.22
C LYS A 88 64.30 14.90 -9.34
N VAL A 89 64.05 15.10 -8.05
CA VAL A 89 63.46 14.07 -7.19
C VAL A 89 62.27 14.73 -6.51
N ASP A 90 61.12 14.08 -6.62
CA ASP A 90 59.78 14.52 -6.19
C ASP A 90 59.71 14.67 -4.66
N ILE A 91 60.39 15.70 -4.13
CA ILE A 91 60.27 16.11 -2.73
C ILE A 91 58.98 16.92 -2.65
N GLN A 92 57.87 16.24 -2.37
CA GLN A 92 56.62 16.92 -2.02
C GLN A 92 56.91 17.91 -0.88
N THR A 93 56.67 19.19 -1.15
CA THR A 93 56.94 20.27 -0.19
C THR A 93 55.87 20.28 0.91
N LEU A 94 56.16 20.85 2.09
CA LEU A 94 55.15 21.00 3.16
C LEU A 94 53.91 21.73 2.65
N ASP A 95 54.09 22.79 1.87
CA ASP A 95 53.00 23.58 1.31
C ASP A 95 52.09 22.70 0.44
N GLU A 96 52.66 21.79 -0.36
CA GLU A 96 51.91 20.85 -1.17
C GLU A 96 51.13 19.81 -0.34
N MET A 97 51.75 19.25 0.70
CA MET A 97 51.07 18.32 1.63
C MET A 97 49.95 19.01 2.43
N THR A 98 50.18 20.25 2.85
CA THR A 98 49.20 21.07 3.58
C THR A 98 48.02 21.43 2.69
N ARG A 99 48.27 21.84 1.45
CA ARG A 99 47.23 22.10 0.44
C ARG A 99 46.43 20.84 0.12
N SER A 100 47.10 19.68 0.03
CA SER A 100 46.43 18.39 -0.19
C SER A 100 45.45 18.08 0.94
N LEU A 101 45.88 18.24 2.20
CA LEU A 101 45.02 18.04 3.38
C LEU A 101 43.81 18.97 3.38
N ASP A 102 44.02 20.26 3.10
CA ASP A 102 42.95 21.25 3.00
C ASP A 102 41.97 20.94 1.86
N SER A 103 42.48 20.47 0.73
CA SER A 103 41.66 20.08 -0.43
C SER A 103 40.76 18.88 -0.10
N SER A 104 41.26 17.89 0.63
CA SER A 104 40.51 16.70 1.04
C SER A 104 39.38 17.07 2.02
N ILE A 105 39.64 17.96 2.97
CA ILE A 105 38.62 18.46 3.89
C ILE A 105 37.57 19.31 3.15
N THR A 106 38.01 20.11 2.16
CA THR A 106 37.11 20.89 1.31
C THR A 106 36.24 19.98 0.43
N ALA A 107 36.82 18.92 -0.14
CA ALA A 107 36.10 17.89 -0.87
C ALA A 107 35.09 17.18 0.04
N LEU A 108 35.48 16.88 1.29
CA LEU A 108 34.54 16.33 2.25
C LEU A 108 33.35 17.26 2.44
N ARG A 109 33.55 18.57 2.58
CA ARG A 109 32.48 19.57 2.71
C ARG A 109 31.56 19.64 1.48
N SER A 110 32.10 19.48 0.27
CA SER A 110 31.34 19.61 -0.98
C SER A 110 30.47 18.40 -1.31
N VAL A 111 30.69 17.25 -0.67
CA VAL A 111 29.82 16.07 -0.85
C VAL A 111 28.37 16.41 -0.46
N PRO A 112 27.39 16.26 -1.37
CA PRO A 112 26.00 16.57 -1.08
C PRO A 112 25.42 15.58 -0.07
N LYS A 113 24.45 16.04 0.73
CA LYS A 113 23.67 15.15 1.60
C LYS A 113 22.77 14.24 0.77
N THR A 114 22.45 13.05 1.29
CA THR A 114 21.50 12.16 0.63
C THR A 114 20.12 12.82 0.61
N GLY A 115 19.50 12.90 -0.57
CA GLY A 115 18.18 13.50 -0.73
C GLY A 115 17.08 12.69 -0.03
N ALA A 116 16.06 13.39 0.46
CA ALA A 116 14.93 12.78 1.18
C ALA A 116 14.24 11.65 0.38
N SER A 117 14.20 11.76 -0.95
CA SER A 117 13.60 10.75 -1.84
C SER A 117 14.33 9.40 -1.82
N GLU A 118 15.66 9.39 -1.68
CA GLU A 118 16.43 8.14 -1.63
C GLU A 118 16.36 7.50 -0.25
N ILE A 119 16.30 8.31 0.81
CA ILE A 119 16.01 7.85 2.18
C ILE A 119 14.62 7.22 2.20
N PHE A 120 13.63 7.88 1.59
CA PHE A 120 12.27 7.39 1.46
C PHE A 120 12.19 6.03 0.75
N LYS A 121 12.85 5.88 -0.41
CA LYS A 121 12.91 4.58 -1.11
C LYS A 121 13.49 3.48 -0.23
N SER A 122 14.47 3.81 0.60
CA SER A 122 15.07 2.85 1.55
C SER A 122 14.09 2.50 2.67
N VAL A 123 13.42 3.47 3.28
CA VAL A 123 12.39 3.24 4.32
C VAL A 123 11.24 2.40 3.78
N LEU A 124 10.78 2.69 2.57
CA LEU A 124 9.70 1.96 1.92
C LEU A 124 10.07 0.48 1.72
N LYS A 125 11.30 0.19 1.27
CA LYS A 125 11.81 -1.18 1.16
C LYS A 125 11.89 -1.88 2.52
N ILE A 126 12.30 -1.18 3.58
CA ILE A 126 12.33 -1.74 4.94
C ILE A 126 10.92 -2.15 5.38
N ILE A 127 9.93 -1.28 5.17
CA ILE A 127 8.53 -1.55 5.52
C ILE A 127 7.98 -2.74 4.71
N PHE A 128 8.13 -2.73 3.39
CA PHE A 128 7.62 -3.82 2.53
C PHE A 128 8.28 -5.17 2.79
N THR A 129 9.52 -5.18 3.24
CA THR A 129 10.25 -6.41 3.54
C THR A 129 10.18 -6.80 5.02
N ALA A 130 9.34 -6.15 5.82
CA ALA A 130 9.24 -6.37 7.27
C ALA A 130 10.61 -6.35 7.98
N GLY A 131 11.53 -5.49 7.52
CA GLY A 131 12.88 -5.38 8.08
C GLY A 131 13.94 -6.32 7.48
N LEU A 132 13.60 -7.29 6.62
CA LEU A 132 14.60 -8.15 5.95
C LEU A 132 15.60 -7.33 5.09
N TYR A 133 15.19 -6.19 4.55
CA TYR A 133 16.09 -5.30 3.82
C TYR A 133 17.22 -4.73 4.69
N ILE A 134 16.98 -4.54 6.00
CA ILE A 134 18.02 -4.10 6.95
C ILE A 134 19.10 -5.17 7.05
N ILE A 135 18.68 -6.42 7.24
CA ILE A 135 19.56 -7.58 7.32
C ILE A 135 20.36 -7.71 6.02
N TYR A 136 19.70 -7.69 4.87
CA TYR A 136 20.37 -7.76 3.56
C TYR A 136 21.43 -6.66 3.38
N LYS A 137 21.07 -5.40 3.67
CA LYS A 137 21.97 -4.27 3.41
C LYS A 137 23.13 -4.20 4.41
N LYS A 138 22.88 -4.46 5.70
CA LYS A 138 23.88 -4.35 6.76
C LYS A 138 24.76 -5.60 6.90
N LEU A 139 24.20 -6.80 6.83
CA LEU A 139 24.94 -8.06 7.05
C LEU A 139 25.56 -8.60 5.76
N ILE A 140 24.86 -8.53 4.62
CA ILE A 140 25.36 -9.13 3.38
C ILE A 140 26.20 -8.11 2.59
N LYS A 141 25.71 -6.87 2.46
CA LYS A 141 26.41 -5.84 1.69
C LYS A 141 27.34 -4.92 2.50
N LYS A 142 27.25 -4.95 3.84
CA LYS A 142 27.98 -4.03 4.74
C LYS A 142 27.86 -2.56 4.32
N GLU A 143 26.68 -2.17 3.82
CA GLU A 143 26.42 -0.82 3.32
C GLU A 143 25.68 0.04 4.35
N ALA A 144 25.92 1.34 4.31
CA ALA A 144 25.12 2.31 5.05
C ALA A 144 23.65 2.26 4.59
N LEU A 145 22.72 2.22 5.55
CA LEU A 145 21.30 2.08 5.27
C LEU A 145 20.72 3.27 4.52
N PHE A 146 21.09 4.49 4.93
CA PHE A 146 20.47 5.73 4.47
C PHE A 146 21.44 6.72 3.80
N ASP A 147 22.75 6.45 3.84
CA ASP A 147 23.77 7.33 3.23
C ASP A 147 24.23 6.77 1.88
N ARG A 148 23.82 7.42 0.79
CA ARG A 148 24.21 7.07 -0.59
C ARG A 148 25.68 7.41 -0.86
N HIS A 149 26.22 8.42 -0.19
CA HIS A 149 27.59 8.89 -0.38
C HIS A 149 28.55 8.30 0.65
N ALA A 150 28.10 7.36 1.49
CA ALA A 150 28.92 6.71 2.51
C ALA A 150 30.28 6.23 2.00
N TYR A 151 30.30 5.66 0.79
CA TYR A 151 31.53 5.22 0.14
C TYR A 151 32.50 6.37 -0.18
N ILE A 152 31.98 7.46 -0.75
CA ILE A 152 32.78 8.63 -1.10
C ILE A 152 33.30 9.31 0.18
N ASN A 153 32.44 9.39 1.21
CA ASN A 153 32.81 9.91 2.52
C ASN A 153 33.94 9.08 3.14
N GLU A 154 33.80 7.75 3.17
CA GLU A 154 34.81 6.83 3.73
C GLU A 154 36.16 6.97 3.03
N ARG A 155 36.16 7.06 1.70
CA ARG A 155 37.38 7.27 0.91
C ARG A 155 38.06 8.60 1.22
N ILE A 156 37.30 9.70 1.25
CA ILE A 156 37.85 11.03 1.54
C ILE A 156 38.39 11.09 2.97
N ILE A 157 37.68 10.50 3.94
CA ILE A 157 38.10 10.44 5.34
C ILE A 157 39.42 9.68 5.47
N ALA A 158 39.51 8.48 4.88
CA ALA A 158 40.72 7.67 4.94
C ALA A 158 41.92 8.32 4.23
N SER A 159 41.69 8.96 3.08
CA SER A 159 42.73 9.74 2.40
C SER A 159 43.20 10.92 3.26
N THR A 160 42.29 11.61 3.94
CA THR A 160 42.61 12.70 4.88
C THR A 160 43.45 12.18 6.06
N ASP A 161 43.11 11.01 6.60
CA ASP A 161 43.88 10.35 7.68
C ASP A 161 45.29 9.97 7.22
N SER A 162 45.42 9.40 6.03
CA SER A 162 46.71 9.04 5.44
C SER A 162 47.60 10.27 5.22
N GLN A 163 47.04 11.36 4.70
CA GLN A 163 47.74 12.64 4.50
C GLN A 163 48.18 13.24 5.85
N ALA A 164 47.31 13.23 6.85
CA ALA A 164 47.62 13.70 8.20
C ALA A 164 48.70 12.85 8.88
N ALA A 165 48.65 11.52 8.72
CA ALA A 165 49.68 10.61 9.23
C ALA A 165 51.04 10.88 8.57
N THR A 166 51.07 11.09 7.25
CA THR A 166 52.28 11.42 6.50
C THR A 166 52.88 12.77 6.92
N LEU A 167 52.04 13.77 7.18
CA LEU A 167 52.47 15.05 7.73
C LEU A 167 53.07 14.89 9.14
N ARG A 168 52.45 14.08 10.00
CA ARG A 168 52.99 13.79 11.35
C ARG A 168 54.29 13.01 11.30
N THR A 169 54.46 12.05 10.40
CA THR A 169 55.72 11.30 10.30
C THR A 169 56.88 12.16 9.80
N LYS A 170 56.60 13.15 8.93
CA LYS A 170 57.63 14.04 8.38
C LYS A 170 57.96 15.25 9.26
N TYR A 171 56.98 15.79 9.97
CA TYR A 171 57.12 17.07 10.69
C TYR A 171 56.57 17.02 12.13
N GLY A 172 56.37 15.83 12.69
CA GLY A 172 55.72 15.62 13.98
C GLY A 172 56.44 16.19 15.20
N ASP A 173 57.68 16.63 15.07
CA ASP A 173 58.41 17.32 16.14
C ASP A 173 58.07 18.83 16.20
N ASP A 174 57.47 19.39 15.13
CA ASP A 174 57.07 20.80 15.08
C ASP A 174 55.69 21.01 15.74
N GLN A 175 55.66 21.78 16.83
CA GLN A 175 54.46 22.08 17.59
C GLN A 175 53.39 22.81 16.76
N LYS A 176 53.78 23.73 15.86
CA LYS A 176 52.83 24.49 15.04
C LYS A 176 52.17 23.58 14.02
N ILE A 177 52.92 22.69 13.39
CA ILE A 177 52.41 21.73 12.41
C ILE A 177 51.45 20.74 13.06
N ASN A 178 51.81 20.17 14.21
CA ASN A 178 50.90 19.29 14.95
C ASN A 178 49.59 20.00 15.36
N THR A 179 49.67 21.26 15.79
CA THR A 179 48.49 22.05 16.13
C THR A 179 47.60 22.26 14.91
N TYR A 180 48.19 22.58 13.75
CA TYR A 180 47.46 22.72 12.49
C TYR A 180 46.76 21.40 12.10
N ILE A 181 47.46 20.26 12.14
CA ILE A 181 46.89 18.94 11.83
C ILE A 181 45.72 18.62 12.76
N ASN A 182 45.88 18.83 14.07
CA ASN A 182 44.83 18.55 15.04
C ASN A 182 43.59 19.41 14.80
N ASN A 183 43.76 20.70 14.51
CA ASN A 183 42.65 21.59 14.16
C ASN A 183 41.91 21.12 12.90
N LYS A 184 42.65 20.65 11.89
CA LYS A 184 42.08 20.14 10.64
C LYS A 184 41.32 18.82 10.83
N LEU A 185 41.84 17.91 11.66
CA LEU A 185 41.14 16.68 12.00
C LEU A 185 39.89 16.96 12.85
N ALA A 186 39.96 17.90 13.79
CA ALA A 186 38.78 18.32 14.56
C ALA A 186 37.71 18.97 13.66
N GLU A 187 38.13 19.77 12.68
CA GLU A 187 37.25 20.36 11.67
C GLU A 187 36.52 19.26 10.88
N ARG A 188 37.27 18.27 10.38
CA ARG A 188 36.72 17.09 9.72
C ARG A 188 35.72 16.35 10.61
N ASP A 189 36.06 16.06 11.87
CA ASP A 189 35.21 15.33 12.80
C ASP A 189 33.88 16.07 13.06
N SER A 190 33.92 17.40 13.13
CA SER A 190 32.72 18.23 13.24
C SER A 190 31.79 18.11 12.01
N ILE A 191 32.36 17.96 10.81
CA ILE A 191 31.61 17.78 9.56
C ILE A 191 30.95 16.40 9.55
N ILE A 192 31.68 15.36 9.96
CA ILE A 192 31.17 13.98 10.07
C ILE A 192 30.02 13.92 11.06
N GLY A 193 30.19 14.50 12.25
CA GLY A 193 29.16 14.51 13.29
C GLY A 193 27.84 15.13 12.83
N LYS A 194 27.91 16.30 12.16
CA LYS A 194 26.73 16.98 11.62
C LYS A 194 25.98 16.18 10.54
N ARG A 195 26.66 15.26 9.85
CA ARG A 195 26.06 14.41 8.82
C ARG A 195 25.30 13.24 9.43
N GLN A 196 25.94 12.53 10.37
CA GLN A 196 25.33 11.37 11.02
C GLN A 196 24.03 11.73 11.77
N THR A 197 24.00 12.88 12.45
CA THR A 197 22.80 13.33 13.18
C THR A 197 21.66 13.70 12.23
N GLY A 198 21.96 14.32 11.08
CA GLY A 198 20.94 14.74 10.12
C GLY A 198 20.22 13.56 9.45
N ASP A 199 20.97 12.52 9.09
CA ASP A 199 20.41 11.35 8.42
C ASP A 199 19.54 10.51 9.37
N ALA A 200 19.96 10.36 10.63
CA ALA A 200 19.18 9.66 11.65
C ALA A 200 17.83 10.36 11.94
N VAL A 201 17.84 11.68 12.10
CA VAL A 201 16.61 12.46 12.34
C VAL A 201 15.65 12.35 11.16
N THR A 202 16.16 12.44 9.93
CA THR A 202 15.33 12.34 8.72
C THR A 202 14.68 10.96 8.60
N ALA A 203 15.42 9.87 8.89
CA ALA A 203 14.87 8.52 8.86
C ALA A 203 13.77 8.30 9.93
N VAL A 204 13.97 8.81 11.15
CA VAL A 204 12.98 8.71 12.24
C VAL A 204 11.70 9.47 11.89
N MET A 205 11.82 10.69 11.35
CA MET A 205 10.66 11.50 10.97
C MET A 205 9.81 10.82 9.89
N ILE A 206 10.44 10.20 8.90
CA ILE A 206 9.73 9.46 7.84
C ILE A 206 9.00 8.25 8.45
N PHE A 207 9.64 7.52 9.37
CA PHE A 207 9.02 6.36 10.03
C PHE A 207 7.78 6.76 10.85
N ILE A 208 7.88 7.84 11.63
CA ILE A 208 6.75 8.39 12.41
C ILE A 208 5.61 8.81 11.49
N PHE A 209 5.92 9.51 10.39
CA PHE A 209 4.92 9.95 9.43
C PHE A 209 4.11 8.79 8.86
N TYR A 210 4.79 7.69 8.49
CA TYR A 210 4.12 6.48 8.00
C TYR A 210 3.33 5.74 9.07
N GLY A 211 3.85 5.68 10.30
CA GLY A 211 3.11 5.17 11.45
C GLY A 211 1.81 5.95 11.68
N ALA A 212 1.87 7.28 11.59
CA ALA A 212 0.70 8.15 11.71
C ALA A 212 -0.29 7.95 10.55
N LEU A 213 0.19 7.84 9.30
CA LEU A 213 -0.68 7.56 8.15
C LEU A 213 -1.38 6.20 8.28
N GLY A 214 -0.65 5.16 8.70
CA GLY A 214 -1.22 3.83 8.94
C GLY A 214 -2.25 3.85 10.06
N TRP A 215 -1.97 4.57 11.15
CA TRP A 215 -2.90 4.74 12.26
C TRP A 215 -4.16 5.53 11.85
N CYS A 216 -4.01 6.62 11.09
CA CYS A 216 -5.13 7.36 10.52
C CYS A 216 -5.98 6.46 9.62
N PHE A 217 -5.36 5.67 8.74
CA PHE A 217 -6.09 4.76 7.85
C PHE A 217 -6.86 3.69 8.63
N TYR A 218 -6.24 3.10 9.66
CA TYR A 218 -6.90 2.17 10.57
C TYR A 218 -8.10 2.83 11.25
N TYR A 219 -7.92 4.04 11.79
CA TYR A 219 -8.98 4.80 12.45
C TYR A 219 -10.15 5.08 11.49
N PHE A 220 -9.87 5.55 10.27
CA PHE A 220 -10.88 5.78 9.23
C PHE A 220 -11.62 4.50 8.82
N ALA A 221 -10.93 3.36 8.72
CA ALA A 221 -11.54 2.08 8.40
C ALA A 221 -12.47 1.56 9.51
N THR A 222 -12.23 1.98 10.76
CA THR A 222 -13.05 1.61 11.93
C THR A 222 -14.15 2.61 12.27
N LEU A 223 -14.30 3.70 11.51
CA LEU A 223 -15.41 4.63 11.74
C LEU A 223 -16.74 3.92 11.43
N PRO A 224 -17.72 3.98 12.35
CA PRO A 224 -19.05 3.43 12.07
C PRO A 224 -19.62 4.11 10.83
N PRO A 225 -20.30 3.36 9.93
CA PRO A 225 -20.94 3.97 8.78
C PRO A 225 -21.88 5.07 9.26
N GLY A 226 -21.79 6.25 8.64
CA GLY A 226 -22.67 7.37 8.96
C GLY A 226 -24.15 6.98 8.83
N PRO A 227 -25.07 7.74 9.45
CA PRO A 227 -26.50 7.47 9.34
C PRO A 227 -26.88 7.38 7.86
N PRO A 228 -27.68 6.37 7.45
CA PRO A 228 -28.07 6.22 6.06
C PRO A 228 -28.83 7.48 5.61
N PRO A 229 -28.71 7.86 4.32
CA PRO A 229 -29.45 8.99 3.79
C PRO A 229 -30.96 8.80 4.02
N PRO A 230 -31.73 9.90 4.15
CA PRO A 230 -33.17 9.82 4.34
C PRO A 230 -33.80 8.99 3.21
N GLU A 231 -34.63 8.03 3.62
CA GLU A 231 -35.27 7.08 2.71
C GLU A 231 -36.12 7.82 1.66
N THR A 232 -35.93 7.46 0.39
CA THR A 232 -36.69 8.06 -0.71
C THR A 232 -38.17 7.62 -0.65
N PRO A 233 -39.12 8.43 -1.15
CA PRO A 233 -40.54 8.05 -1.22
C PRO A 233 -40.78 6.71 -1.93
N LYS A 234 -39.97 6.39 -2.94
CA LYS A 234 -39.96 5.10 -3.65
C LYS A 234 -39.62 3.93 -2.72
N GLN A 235 -38.51 4.05 -1.99
CA GLN A 235 -38.06 3.03 -1.04
C GLN A 235 -39.07 2.84 0.09
N ALA A 236 -39.61 3.93 0.62
CA ALA A 236 -40.65 3.87 1.65
C ALA A 236 -41.88 3.13 1.15
N THR A 237 -42.36 3.45 -0.07
CA THR A 237 -43.53 2.78 -0.68
C THR A 237 -43.27 1.28 -0.86
N LEU A 238 -42.11 0.90 -1.41
CA LEU A 238 -41.73 -0.50 -1.59
C LEU A 238 -41.64 -1.25 -0.25
N ARG A 239 -41.08 -0.62 0.80
CA ARG A 239 -41.05 -1.20 2.14
C ARG A 239 -42.44 -1.46 2.70
N HIS A 240 -43.39 -0.53 2.50
CA HIS A 240 -44.75 -0.70 2.97
C HIS A 240 -45.50 -1.79 2.20
N ILE A 241 -45.29 -1.90 0.89
CA ILE A 241 -45.80 -3.00 0.05
C ILE A 241 -45.28 -4.35 0.58
N ASN A 242 -43.96 -4.48 0.75
CA ASN A 242 -43.35 -5.72 1.23
C ASN A 242 -43.80 -6.10 2.66
N ALA A 243 -44.16 -5.10 3.46
CA ALA A 243 -44.68 -5.31 4.81
C ALA A 243 -46.21 -5.56 4.87
N GLY A 244 -46.91 -5.62 3.74
CA GLY A 244 -48.37 -5.82 3.72
C GLY A 244 -49.18 -4.60 4.20
N ARG A 245 -48.55 -3.44 4.35
CA ARG A 245 -49.16 -2.22 4.93
C ARG A 245 -49.76 -1.34 3.84
N ILE A 246 -50.97 -1.70 3.39
CA ILE A 246 -51.67 -1.09 2.26
C ILE A 246 -51.90 0.42 2.47
N SER A 247 -52.41 0.83 3.63
CA SER A 247 -52.72 2.24 3.91
C SER A 247 -51.49 3.14 3.90
N GLU A 248 -50.39 2.68 4.51
CA GLU A 248 -49.12 3.39 4.55
C GLU A 248 -48.40 3.38 3.19
N ALA A 249 -48.55 2.31 2.41
CA ALA A 249 -48.08 2.26 1.03
C ALA A 249 -48.76 3.33 0.18
N LYS A 250 -50.10 3.48 0.27
CA LYS A 250 -50.85 4.55 -0.43
C LYS A 250 -50.39 5.95 -0.03
N LYS A 251 -50.15 6.18 1.27
CA LYS A 251 -49.67 7.48 1.78
C LYS A 251 -48.26 7.82 1.30
N SER A 252 -47.42 6.82 1.10
CA SER A 252 -46.05 7.01 0.61
C SER A 252 -46.04 7.19 -0.91
N LEU A 253 -46.90 6.45 -1.61
CA LEU A 253 -47.10 6.54 -3.06
C LEU A 253 -47.53 7.93 -3.52
N SER A 254 -48.32 8.65 -2.71
CA SER A 254 -48.74 10.02 -3.07
C SER A 254 -47.57 10.99 -3.21
N LYS A 255 -46.40 10.66 -2.63
CA LYS A 255 -45.17 11.45 -2.67
C LYS A 255 -44.19 10.98 -3.75
N VAL A 256 -44.52 9.94 -4.51
CA VAL A 256 -43.71 9.47 -5.65
C VAL A 256 -44.02 10.35 -6.86
N GLU A 257 -43.00 11.02 -7.38
CA GLU A 257 -43.11 11.93 -8.53
C GLU A 257 -43.05 11.19 -9.88
N ASP A 258 -42.26 10.11 -9.96
CA ASP A 258 -42.09 9.32 -11.18
C ASP A 258 -43.39 8.59 -11.55
N ALA A 259 -43.90 8.86 -12.76
CA ALA A 259 -45.19 8.35 -13.21
C ALA A 259 -45.18 6.83 -13.45
N LEU A 260 -44.06 6.26 -13.89
CA LEU A 260 -43.92 4.82 -14.19
C LEU A 260 -43.88 4.00 -12.89
N ASP A 261 -43.06 4.42 -11.93
CA ASP A 261 -42.98 3.83 -10.60
C ASP A 261 -44.33 3.96 -9.89
N LYS A 262 -44.98 5.12 -10.01
CA LYS A 262 -46.28 5.36 -9.38
C LYS A 262 -47.37 4.43 -9.92
N GLY A 263 -47.43 4.24 -11.24
CA GLY A 263 -48.36 3.28 -11.86
C GLY A 263 -48.10 1.85 -11.40
N THR A 264 -46.83 1.44 -11.38
CA THR A 264 -46.43 0.09 -10.94
C THR A 264 -46.78 -0.20 -9.47
N PHE A 265 -46.49 0.75 -8.57
CA PHE A 265 -46.84 0.58 -7.16
C PHE A 265 -48.34 0.65 -6.92
N PHE A 266 -49.05 1.51 -7.65
CA PHE A 266 -50.50 1.62 -7.55
C PHE A 266 -51.18 0.30 -7.92
N SER A 267 -50.73 -0.32 -9.01
CA SER A 267 -51.23 -1.59 -9.50
C SER A 267 -50.97 -2.72 -8.49
N THR A 268 -49.76 -2.77 -7.94
CA THR A 268 -49.39 -3.72 -6.88
C THR A 268 -50.22 -3.55 -5.60
N ILE A 269 -50.40 -2.30 -5.15
CA ILE A 269 -51.21 -2.01 -3.95
C ILE A 269 -52.67 -2.41 -4.17
N ARG A 270 -53.21 -2.17 -5.37
CA ARG A 270 -54.58 -2.56 -5.71
C ARG A 270 -54.75 -4.08 -5.69
N ASP A 271 -53.75 -4.83 -6.14
CA ASP A 271 -53.77 -6.30 -6.12
C ASP A 271 -53.78 -6.82 -4.68
N MET A 272 -52.97 -6.22 -3.81
CA MET A 272 -53.01 -6.51 -2.37
C MET A 272 -54.37 -6.21 -1.73
N GLU A 273 -55.07 -5.18 -2.18
CA GLU A 273 -56.42 -4.86 -1.69
C GLU A 273 -57.45 -5.89 -2.13
N ILE A 274 -57.41 -6.31 -3.39
CA ILE A 274 -58.28 -7.38 -3.92
C ILE A 274 -58.05 -8.66 -3.13
N ASP A 275 -56.79 -9.04 -2.90
CA ASP A 275 -56.45 -10.23 -2.13
C ASP A 275 -56.92 -10.11 -0.68
N SER A 276 -56.76 -8.94 -0.06
CA SER A 276 -57.22 -8.69 1.31
C SER A 276 -58.74 -8.85 1.44
N LEU A 277 -59.51 -8.28 0.50
CA LEU A 277 -60.98 -8.40 0.47
C LEU A 277 -61.43 -9.84 0.23
N THR A 278 -60.78 -10.52 -0.72
CA THR A 278 -61.02 -11.92 -1.06
C THR A 278 -60.67 -12.86 0.10
N ASN A 279 -59.67 -12.53 0.90
CA ASN A 279 -59.32 -13.25 2.13
C ASN A 279 -60.29 -12.99 3.27
N ALA A 280 -60.86 -11.80 3.34
CA ALA A 280 -61.92 -11.45 4.27
C ALA A 280 -63.32 -11.97 3.87
N LYS A 281 -63.42 -12.74 2.76
CA LYS A 281 -64.68 -13.20 2.14
C LYS A 281 -65.60 -12.07 1.68
N ASP A 282 -65.08 -10.86 1.51
CA ASP A 282 -65.79 -9.74 0.87
C ASP A 282 -65.59 -9.81 -0.65
N TYR A 283 -66.21 -10.83 -1.25
CA TYR A 283 -66.08 -11.12 -2.68
C TYR A 283 -66.69 -10.03 -3.56
N ASP A 284 -67.84 -9.47 -3.15
CA ASP A 284 -68.49 -8.39 -3.89
C ASP A 284 -67.66 -7.10 -3.83
N GLY A 285 -67.02 -6.81 -2.69
CA GLY A 285 -66.05 -5.72 -2.55
C GLY A 285 -64.83 -5.91 -3.47
N ALA A 286 -64.26 -7.11 -3.50
CA ALA A 286 -63.14 -7.45 -4.38
C ALA A 286 -63.51 -7.29 -5.87
N LEU A 287 -64.67 -7.81 -6.29
CA LEU A 287 -65.14 -7.69 -7.68
C LEU A 287 -65.44 -6.25 -8.08
N LYS A 288 -66.04 -5.44 -7.18
CA LYS A 288 -66.23 -4.00 -7.40
C LYS A 288 -64.89 -3.29 -7.59
N LEU A 289 -63.89 -3.62 -6.79
CA LEU A 289 -62.57 -3.03 -6.91
C LEU A 289 -61.91 -3.41 -8.24
N ILE A 290 -62.01 -4.67 -8.68
CA ILE A 290 -61.55 -5.12 -10.00
C ILE A 290 -62.25 -4.36 -11.13
N ALA A 291 -63.56 -4.11 -11.02
CA ALA A 291 -64.31 -3.35 -12.02
C ALA A 291 -63.86 -1.88 -12.17
N THR A 292 -63.14 -1.32 -11.19
CA THR A 292 -62.55 0.03 -11.30
C THR A 292 -61.22 0.07 -12.06
N ILE A 293 -60.65 -1.09 -12.40
CA ILE A 293 -59.42 -1.16 -13.21
C ILE A 293 -59.77 -0.75 -14.64
N ARG A 294 -59.16 0.32 -15.13
CA ARG A 294 -59.39 0.81 -16.49
C ARG A 294 -58.67 -0.08 -17.51
N TYR A 295 -59.32 -0.32 -18.65
CA TYR A 295 -58.81 -1.20 -19.73
C TYR A 295 -57.51 -0.70 -20.40
N ASP A 296 -57.15 0.57 -20.24
CA ASP A 296 -55.90 1.15 -20.75
C ASP A 296 -54.67 0.82 -19.89
N GLU A 297 -54.88 0.40 -18.63
CA GLU A 297 -53.83 0.17 -17.64
C GLU A 297 -53.40 -1.31 -17.53
N TYR A 298 -54.16 -2.24 -18.12
CA TYR A 298 -53.94 -3.69 -18.03
C TYR A 298 -54.35 -4.44 -19.31
N VAL A 299 -53.61 -5.50 -19.66
CA VAL A 299 -54.01 -6.46 -20.71
C VAL A 299 -55.31 -7.15 -20.27
N SER A 300 -56.33 -7.19 -21.13
CA SER A 300 -57.68 -7.72 -20.83
C SER A 300 -57.68 -9.06 -20.08
N GLY A 301 -56.74 -9.97 -20.38
CA GLY A 301 -56.63 -11.27 -19.72
C GLY A 301 -56.20 -11.21 -18.25
N VAL A 302 -55.54 -10.14 -17.79
CA VAL A 302 -55.13 -10.00 -16.37
C VAL A 302 -56.33 -9.66 -15.49
N VAL A 303 -57.23 -8.81 -15.98
CA VAL A 303 -58.47 -8.48 -15.27
C VAL A 303 -59.36 -9.71 -15.20
N GLU A 304 -59.52 -10.43 -16.31
CA GLU A 304 -60.29 -11.67 -16.37
C GLU A 304 -59.74 -12.74 -15.42
N GLY A 305 -58.41 -12.93 -15.38
CA GLY A 305 -57.78 -13.85 -14.44
C GLY A 305 -57.98 -13.48 -12.96
N LYS A 306 -58.06 -12.19 -12.63
CA LYS A 306 -58.37 -11.73 -11.26
C LYS A 306 -59.83 -12.00 -10.89
N ILE A 307 -60.76 -11.75 -11.80
CA ILE A 307 -62.18 -12.09 -11.62
C ILE A 307 -62.30 -13.60 -11.34
N ASP A 308 -61.67 -14.42 -12.17
CA ASP A 308 -61.68 -15.87 -12.04
C ASP A 308 -61.16 -16.34 -10.69
N ALA A 309 -60.06 -15.78 -10.20
CA ALA A 309 -59.48 -16.14 -8.90
C ALA A 309 -60.44 -15.81 -7.73
N VAL A 310 -61.08 -14.64 -7.76
CA VAL A 310 -62.06 -14.24 -6.73
C VAL A 310 -63.30 -15.13 -6.78
N VAL A 311 -63.84 -15.36 -7.98
CA VAL A 311 -65.04 -16.18 -8.19
C VAL A 311 -64.78 -17.64 -7.82
N GLU A 312 -63.63 -18.20 -8.19
CA GLU A 312 -63.24 -19.57 -7.81
C GLU A 312 -63.22 -19.74 -6.29
N LYS A 313 -62.63 -18.79 -5.57
CA LYS A 313 -62.58 -18.84 -4.11
C LYS A 313 -63.98 -18.74 -3.49
N GLN A 314 -64.81 -17.81 -3.98
CA GLN A 314 -66.20 -17.67 -3.54
C GLN A 314 -67.00 -18.96 -3.76
N VAL A 315 -66.87 -19.57 -4.94
CA VAL A 315 -67.57 -20.81 -5.29
C VAL A 315 -67.11 -21.97 -4.39
N ASN A 316 -65.81 -22.08 -4.10
CA ASN A 316 -65.28 -23.11 -3.22
C ASN A 316 -65.79 -22.96 -1.77
N ASP A 317 -65.88 -21.73 -1.27
CA ASP A 317 -66.50 -21.44 0.03
C ASP A 317 -67.98 -21.86 0.05
N LEU A 318 -68.77 -21.47 -0.97
CA LEU A 318 -70.19 -21.85 -1.08
C LEU A 318 -70.38 -23.37 -1.20
N ILE A 319 -69.48 -24.08 -1.89
CA ILE A 319 -69.49 -25.56 -1.95
C ILE A 319 -69.27 -26.15 -0.55
N THR A 320 -68.34 -25.58 0.21
CA THR A 320 -68.02 -26.01 1.58
C THR A 320 -69.23 -25.80 2.50
N ASP A 321 -69.93 -24.68 2.32
CA ASP A 321 -71.15 -24.32 3.05
C ASP A 321 -72.40 -25.06 2.52
N LYS A 322 -72.24 -25.89 1.47
CA LYS A 322 -73.28 -26.70 0.82
C LYS A 322 -74.36 -25.88 0.10
N GLU A 323 -74.04 -24.65 -0.27
CA GLU A 323 -74.91 -23.70 -0.97
C GLU A 323 -74.78 -23.84 -2.50
N PHE A 324 -75.07 -25.03 -3.02
CA PHE A 324 -74.79 -25.38 -4.43
C PHE A 324 -75.57 -24.56 -5.47
N THR A 325 -76.72 -23.99 -5.11
CA THR A 325 -77.50 -23.15 -6.04
C THR A 325 -76.81 -21.80 -6.24
N GLU A 326 -76.43 -21.14 -5.14
CA GLU A 326 -75.70 -19.88 -5.17
C GLU A 326 -74.32 -20.04 -5.79
N ALA A 327 -73.63 -21.16 -5.50
CA ALA A 327 -72.36 -21.49 -6.14
C ALA A 327 -72.46 -21.52 -7.68
N LYS A 328 -73.57 -22.03 -8.25
CA LYS A 328 -73.78 -22.06 -9.71
C LYS A 328 -74.02 -20.67 -10.28
N GLU A 329 -74.74 -19.81 -9.56
CA GLU A 329 -74.98 -18.43 -9.96
C GLU A 329 -73.65 -17.65 -9.99
N LYS A 330 -72.87 -17.73 -8.91
CA LYS A 330 -71.57 -17.04 -8.80
C LYS A 330 -70.55 -17.57 -9.81
N ALA A 331 -70.53 -18.88 -10.09
CA ALA A 331 -69.70 -19.44 -11.17
C ALA A 331 -70.01 -18.83 -12.55
N GLY A 332 -71.21 -18.27 -12.74
CA GLY A 332 -71.61 -17.57 -13.95
C GLY A 332 -70.85 -16.26 -14.21
N LEU A 333 -70.20 -15.70 -13.18
CA LEU A 333 -69.41 -14.46 -13.27
C LEU A 333 -67.96 -14.69 -13.74
N ALA A 334 -67.49 -15.94 -13.75
CA ALA A 334 -66.17 -16.31 -14.24
C ALA A 334 -66.10 -16.33 -15.78
N SER A 335 -64.87 -16.34 -16.29
CA SER A 335 -64.56 -16.60 -17.70
C SER A 335 -65.16 -17.92 -18.16
N TYR A 336 -65.30 -18.08 -19.49
CA TYR A 336 -65.91 -19.28 -20.06
C TYR A 336 -65.22 -20.57 -19.60
N SER A 337 -63.89 -20.61 -19.59
CA SER A 337 -63.11 -21.79 -19.21
C SER A 337 -63.22 -22.08 -17.71
N THR A 338 -63.12 -21.06 -16.87
CA THR A 338 -63.20 -21.21 -15.42
C THR A 338 -64.60 -21.59 -14.97
N LYS A 339 -65.64 -21.00 -15.58
CA LYS A 339 -67.05 -21.31 -15.33
C LYS A 339 -67.36 -22.79 -15.54
N ASP A 340 -66.96 -23.37 -16.66
CA ASP A 340 -67.23 -24.79 -16.96
C ASP A 340 -66.57 -25.74 -15.95
N ARG A 341 -65.32 -25.44 -15.58
CA ARG A 341 -64.59 -26.15 -14.52
C ARG A 341 -65.31 -26.07 -13.17
N LEU A 342 -65.73 -24.87 -12.77
CA LEU A 342 -66.44 -24.64 -11.50
C LEU A 342 -67.80 -25.35 -11.49
N LEU A 343 -68.58 -25.29 -12.57
CA LEU A 343 -69.87 -26.00 -12.66
C LEU A 343 -69.70 -27.53 -12.55
N THR A 344 -68.64 -28.07 -13.13
CA THR A 344 -68.30 -29.50 -13.00
C THR A 344 -67.95 -29.84 -11.56
N LEU A 345 -67.13 -29.03 -10.89
CA LEU A 345 -66.76 -29.21 -9.48
C LEU A 345 -67.99 -29.17 -8.56
N ILE A 346 -68.89 -28.20 -8.78
CA ILE A 346 -70.15 -28.07 -8.02
C ILE A 346 -70.99 -29.33 -8.19
N LYS A 347 -71.16 -29.84 -9.43
CA LYS A 347 -71.96 -31.04 -9.71
C LYS A 347 -71.41 -32.27 -8.99
N ILE A 348 -70.09 -32.47 -9.02
CA ILE A 348 -69.43 -33.59 -8.33
C ILE A 348 -69.66 -33.48 -6.81
N SER A 349 -69.45 -32.30 -6.25
CA SER A 349 -69.60 -32.04 -4.80
C SER A 349 -71.04 -32.23 -4.34
N GLU A 350 -72.02 -31.71 -5.09
CA GLU A 350 -73.44 -31.85 -4.81
C GLU A 350 -73.88 -33.32 -4.85
N SER A 351 -73.40 -34.09 -5.84
CA SER A 351 -73.71 -35.52 -5.95
C SER A 351 -73.13 -36.34 -4.79
N SER A 352 -71.91 -36.00 -4.37
CA SER A 352 -71.23 -36.64 -3.24
C SER A 352 -71.99 -36.39 -1.95
N TYR A 353 -72.36 -35.13 -1.67
CA TYR A 353 -73.16 -34.74 -0.51
C TYR A 353 -74.52 -35.46 -0.45
N LYS A 354 -75.24 -35.53 -1.58
CA LYS A 354 -76.51 -36.27 -1.68
C LYS A 354 -76.34 -37.77 -1.36
N SER A 355 -75.22 -38.36 -1.77
CA SER A 355 -74.93 -39.76 -1.49
C SER A 355 -74.66 -40.02 0.00
N GLU A 356 -73.99 -39.09 0.68
CA GLU A 356 -73.71 -39.15 2.12
C GLU A 356 -74.98 -39.04 2.94
N LEU A 357 -75.84 -38.06 2.62
CA LEU A 357 -77.15 -37.91 3.25
C LEU A 357 -78.00 -39.18 3.11
N LYS A 358 -77.95 -39.85 1.95
CA LYS A 358 -78.66 -41.11 1.74
C LYS A 358 -78.09 -42.22 2.63
N LYS A 359 -76.77 -42.35 2.74
CA LYS A 359 -76.09 -43.33 3.63
C LYS A 359 -76.41 -43.08 5.10
N GLU A 360 -76.45 -41.81 5.53
CA GLU A 360 -76.78 -41.43 6.91
C GLU A 360 -78.23 -41.76 7.25
N LYS A 361 -79.18 -41.44 6.36
CA LYS A 361 -80.59 -41.84 6.51
C LYS A 361 -80.76 -43.36 6.62
N LEU A 362 -79.98 -44.14 5.86
CA LEU A 362 -79.97 -45.60 5.93
C LEU A 362 -79.41 -46.13 7.26
N LYS A 363 -78.34 -45.52 7.80
CA LYS A 363 -77.79 -45.85 9.12
C LYS A 363 -78.80 -45.56 10.24
N ASN A 364 -79.42 -44.39 10.23
CA ASN A 364 -80.42 -43.98 11.22
C ASN A 364 -81.71 -44.83 11.17
N LYS A 365 -82.05 -45.39 10.00
CA LYS A 365 -83.17 -46.33 9.86
C LYS A 365 -82.84 -47.73 10.40
N LYS A 366 -81.56 -48.15 10.37
CA LYS A 366 -81.08 -49.43 10.92
C LYS A 366 -80.87 -49.40 12.43
N SER A 367 -80.64 -48.24 13.05
CA SER A 367 -80.51 -48.10 14.51
C SER A 367 -81.85 -47.96 15.24
N ARG A 368 -82.95 -47.73 14.52
CA ARG A 368 -84.32 -47.64 15.05
C ARG A 368 -85.15 -48.92 14.89
N LYS A 369 -84.60 -49.92 14.22
CA LYS A 369 -85.12 -51.29 14.16
C LYS A 369 -84.21 -52.16 15.01
#